data_AF-A0AAW9RJG6-F1
#
_entry.id   AF-A0AAW9RJG6-F1
#
_cell.length_a   1.000
_cell.length_b   1.000
_cell.length_c   1.000
_cell.angle_alpha   90.00
_cell.angle_beta   90.00
_cell.angle_gamma   90.00
#
_symmetry.space_group_name_H-M   'P 1'
#
loop_
_entity.id
_entity.type
_entity.pdbx_description
1 polymer ?
#
loop_
_entity_poly.entity_id
_entity_poly.type
_entity_poly.pdbx_seq_one_letter_code
_entity_poly.pdbx_strand_id
1 'polypeptide(L)'
;MKYAITLLVLLSLMTGACGQESAGRQATELRAAGRQAAETTTAPEPNVITWSTASEHGSFGYDVYRGLSENGPFTAVNAEIIPGAGTTDLTRHYEFVDEDIEPDTTYWYYIESISLTGERKRITPIHPSKPKPTVPAAD
;
A
#
# COMPACT_ATOMS: atom_id res chain seq x y z
N MET A 1 -1.90 -31.23 -24.83
CA MET A 1 -1.99 -32.17 -23.69
C MET A 1 -0.60 -32.80 -23.52
N LYS A 2 0.41 -32.02 -23.10
CA LYS A 2 1.00 -31.98 -21.75
C LYS A 2 1.26 -33.37 -21.12
N TYR A 3 2.54 -33.71 -21.14
CA TYR A 3 3.27 -34.91 -20.75
C TYR A 3 2.99 -35.43 -19.34
N ALA A 4 3.03 -36.76 -19.16
CA ALA A 4 3.30 -37.41 -17.88
C ALA A 4 3.78 -38.86 -18.13
N ILE A 5 5.08 -39.03 -18.41
CA ILE A 5 5.74 -40.34 -18.31
C ILE A 5 6.35 -40.42 -16.91
N THR A 6 5.60 -41.09 -16.04
CA THR A 6 6.03 -41.69 -14.78
C THR A 6 6.98 -42.86 -15.08
N LEU A 7 8.12 -42.96 -14.39
CA LEU A 7 8.44 -44.08 -13.47
C LEU A 7 9.94 -44.06 -13.08
N LEU A 8 10.17 -44.10 -11.76
CA LEU A 8 11.38 -44.51 -11.07
C LEU A 8 12.02 -45.78 -11.68
N VAL A 9 13.34 -45.94 -11.53
CA VAL A 9 13.99 -46.90 -10.60
C VAL A 9 15.50 -46.66 -10.70
N LEU A 10 16.09 -46.02 -9.68
CA LEU A 10 17.53 -46.11 -9.45
C LEU A 10 17.79 -47.29 -8.51
N LEU A 11 18.63 -48.18 -9.03
CA LEU A 11 19.02 -49.49 -8.56
C LEU A 11 20.28 -49.40 -7.68
N SER A 12 20.29 -50.21 -6.62
CA SER A 12 21.47 -50.79 -5.93
C SER A 12 22.48 -49.86 -5.24
N LEU A 13 22.54 -49.90 -3.91
CA LEU A 13 23.36 -50.80 -3.05
C LEU A 13 24.79 -50.30 -2.84
N MET A 14 25.03 -49.88 -1.59
CA MET A 14 26.15 -50.21 -0.71
C MET A 14 27.50 -50.56 -1.39
N THR A 15 28.58 -49.90 -1.00
CA THR A 15 29.47 -50.38 0.08
C THR A 15 30.70 -49.48 0.25
N GLY A 16 31.04 -49.18 1.50
CA GLY A 16 32.42 -49.06 1.98
C GLY A 16 32.99 -47.65 2.08
N ALA A 17 33.72 -47.23 3.10
CA ALA A 17 34.00 -47.68 4.48
C ALA A 17 34.96 -46.61 5.07
N CYS A 18 35.26 -46.74 6.36
CA CYS A 18 36.28 -46.01 7.15
C CYS A 18 35.77 -44.69 7.75
N GLY A 19 35.79 -44.42 9.05
CA GLY A 19 36.40 -45.10 10.19
C GLY A 19 36.76 -44.04 11.24
N GLN A 20 36.46 -44.35 12.50
CA GLN A 20 36.95 -43.75 13.76
C GLN A 20 36.20 -42.59 14.45
N GLU A 21 35.76 -42.96 15.67
CA GLU A 21 35.40 -42.18 16.85
C GLU A 21 36.48 -41.17 17.30
N SER A 22 36.07 -40.06 17.90
CA SER A 22 36.20 -39.85 19.35
C SER A 22 35.84 -38.41 19.75
N ALA A 23 35.20 -38.32 20.91
CA ALA A 23 34.76 -37.09 21.53
C ALA A 23 35.93 -36.26 22.09
N GLY A 24 35.79 -34.93 22.06
CA GLY A 24 36.49 -34.06 23.02
C GLY A 24 37.00 -32.71 22.50
N ARG A 25 36.15 -31.68 22.66
CA ARG A 25 36.45 -30.31 23.15
C ARG A 25 37.38 -29.36 22.35
N GLN A 26 36.82 -28.14 22.17
CA GLN A 26 37.44 -26.80 22.02
C GLN A 26 38.03 -26.51 20.63
N ALA A 27 37.87 -25.34 19.99
CA ALA A 27 37.48 -24.00 20.41
C ALA A 27 36.89 -23.19 19.23
N THR A 28 36.10 -22.16 19.55
CA THR A 28 35.89 -20.88 18.86
C THR A 28 36.34 -20.76 17.40
N GLU A 29 35.40 -20.74 16.44
CA GLU A 29 35.55 -19.94 15.21
C GLU A 29 34.21 -19.36 14.76
N LEU A 30 34.23 -18.04 14.60
CA LEU A 30 33.27 -17.18 13.92
C LEU A 30 32.58 -17.86 12.72
N ARG A 31 31.26 -17.97 12.75
CA ARG A 31 30.44 -17.82 11.54
C ARG A 31 29.27 -16.88 11.82
N ALA A 32 29.61 -15.60 11.75
CA ALA A 32 28.70 -14.58 11.29
C ALA A 32 28.28 -14.92 9.85
N ALA A 33 27.10 -15.51 9.67
CA ALA A 33 26.38 -15.63 8.39
C ALA A 33 25.01 -16.25 8.68
N GLY A 34 23.87 -15.68 8.33
CA GLY A 34 23.58 -14.36 7.79
C GLY A 34 22.28 -13.93 8.44
N ARG A 35 22.28 -12.72 9.01
CA ARG A 35 21.02 -12.02 9.25
C ARG A 35 20.61 -11.60 7.85
N GLN A 36 19.73 -12.36 7.21
CA GLN A 36 19.06 -11.87 6.00
C GLN A 36 18.30 -10.63 6.45
N ALA A 37 18.92 -9.47 6.29
CA ALA A 37 18.19 -8.22 6.23
C ALA A 37 17.33 -8.36 4.99
N ALA A 38 16.06 -8.72 5.20
CA ALA A 38 15.06 -8.42 4.22
C ALA A 38 15.11 -6.91 4.06
N GLU A 39 15.67 -6.45 2.94
CA GLU A 39 15.57 -5.08 2.52
C GLU A 39 14.08 -4.84 2.29
N THR A 40 13.40 -4.36 3.33
CA THR A 40 12.05 -3.84 3.21
C THR A 40 12.17 -2.60 2.35
N THR A 41 12.15 -2.78 1.03
CA THR A 41 11.87 -1.72 0.06
C THR A 41 10.45 -1.27 0.38
N THR A 42 10.35 -0.42 1.39
CA THR A 42 9.09 0.07 1.92
C THR A 42 8.67 1.14 0.93
N ALA A 43 7.65 0.83 0.12
CA ALA A 43 7.01 1.83 -0.72
C ALA A 43 6.63 3.04 0.14
N PRO A 44 6.68 4.27 -0.42
CA PRO A 44 6.25 5.46 0.32
C PRO A 44 4.84 5.24 0.88
N GLU A 45 4.64 5.59 2.16
CA GLU A 45 3.34 5.42 2.81
C GLU A 45 2.33 6.38 2.16
N PRO A 46 1.18 5.93 1.65
CA PRO A 46 0.24 6.79 0.95
C PRO A 46 -0.48 7.78 1.88
N ASN A 47 -1.08 8.80 1.30
CA ASN A 47 -2.03 9.65 2.01
C ASN A 47 -3.43 9.03 1.92
N VAL A 48 -4.07 8.79 3.07
CA VAL A 48 -5.42 8.24 3.14
C VAL A 48 -6.39 9.36 3.55
N ILE A 49 -7.34 9.65 2.68
CA ILE A 49 -8.36 10.69 2.84
C ILE A 49 -9.66 9.97 3.17
N THR A 50 -10.25 10.27 4.33
CA THR A 50 -11.53 9.69 4.74
C THR A 50 -12.53 10.80 5.03
N TRP A 51 -13.79 10.55 4.68
CA TRP A 51 -14.90 11.44 5.02
C TRP A 51 -16.18 10.65 5.19
N SER A 52 -17.17 11.30 5.79
CA SER A 52 -18.52 10.76 5.93
C SER A 52 -19.56 11.80 5.56
N THR A 53 -20.72 11.30 5.13
CA THR A 53 -21.91 12.09 4.89
C THR A 53 -23.00 11.60 5.84
N ALA A 54 -23.69 12.52 6.50
CA ALA A 54 -24.80 12.15 7.40
C ALA A 54 -26.03 11.70 6.61
N SER A 55 -26.30 12.39 5.50
CA SER A 55 -27.31 12.07 4.50
C SER A 55 -26.82 12.53 3.12
N GLU A 56 -27.44 12.01 2.07
CA GLU A 56 -27.18 12.35 0.68
C GLU A 56 -28.50 12.57 -0.07
N HIS A 57 -28.55 13.59 -0.91
CA HIS A 57 -29.74 13.93 -1.70
C HIS A 57 -29.33 14.05 -3.16
N GLY A 58 -29.60 13.00 -3.94
CA GLY A 58 -29.21 12.94 -5.35
C GLY A 58 -27.70 13.04 -5.58
N SER A 59 -26.89 12.38 -4.76
CA SER A 59 -25.44 12.29 -4.92
C SER A 59 -25.07 11.30 -6.02
N PHE A 60 -24.41 11.78 -7.08
CA PHE A 60 -23.78 10.93 -8.09
C PHE A 60 -22.47 10.36 -7.56
N GLY A 61 -21.66 11.20 -6.92
CA GLY A 61 -20.37 10.80 -6.38
C GLY A 61 -19.51 11.95 -5.93
N TYR A 62 -18.22 11.67 -5.80
CA TYR A 62 -17.25 12.59 -5.23
C TYR A 62 -15.96 12.61 -6.04
N ASP A 63 -15.36 13.79 -6.12
CA ASP A 63 -14.00 13.98 -6.57
C ASP A 63 -13.14 14.50 -5.42
N VAL A 64 -11.91 14.01 -5.37
CA VAL A 64 -10.89 14.42 -4.40
C VAL A 64 -9.92 15.33 -5.11
N TYR A 65 -9.74 16.52 -4.58
CA TYR A 65 -8.81 17.50 -5.09
C TYR A 65 -7.59 17.61 -4.20
N ARG A 66 -6.43 17.77 -4.83
CA ARG A 66 -5.13 17.94 -4.18
C ARG A 66 -4.42 19.19 -4.68
N GLY A 67 -3.74 19.90 -3.78
CA GLY A 67 -2.88 21.04 -4.10
C GLY A 67 -1.62 21.03 -3.24
N LEU A 68 -0.61 21.80 -3.64
CA LEU A 68 0.65 21.99 -2.89
C LEU A 68 0.57 23.16 -1.88
N SER A 69 -0.55 23.89 -1.86
CA SER A 69 -0.79 25.05 -1.01
C SER A 69 -2.26 25.09 -0.59
N GLU A 70 -2.53 25.68 0.59
CA GLU A 70 -3.88 25.91 1.09
C GLU A 70 -4.74 26.72 0.11
N ASN A 71 -4.13 27.63 -0.64
CA ASN A 71 -4.83 28.48 -1.60
C ASN A 71 -4.85 27.91 -3.03
N GLY A 72 -4.25 26.72 -3.24
CA GLY A 72 -4.18 26.07 -4.53
C GLY A 72 -2.98 26.51 -5.38
N PRO A 73 -2.98 26.19 -6.69
CA PRO A 73 -4.08 25.55 -7.43
C PRO A 73 -4.34 24.11 -6.96
N PHE A 74 -5.58 23.64 -7.19
CA PHE A 74 -6.00 22.28 -6.88
C PHE A 74 -6.36 21.53 -8.16
N THR A 75 -6.07 20.23 -8.19
CA THR A 75 -6.39 19.31 -9.29
C THR A 75 -7.07 18.06 -8.74
N ALA A 76 -8.05 17.53 -9.46
CA ALA A 76 -8.62 16.23 -9.12
C ALA A 76 -7.56 15.13 -9.23
N VAL A 77 -7.50 14.24 -8.23
CA VAL A 77 -6.49 13.17 -8.15
C VAL A 77 -7.09 11.77 -8.29
N ASN A 78 -8.40 11.61 -8.10
CA ASN A 78 -9.06 10.35 -8.37
C ASN A 78 -9.23 10.16 -9.89
N ALA A 79 -8.85 8.98 -10.40
CA ALA A 79 -8.98 8.65 -11.82
C ALA A 79 -10.44 8.43 -12.24
N GLU A 80 -11.24 7.87 -11.34
CA GLU A 80 -12.68 7.63 -11.51
C GLU A 80 -13.45 8.29 -10.36
N ILE A 81 -14.67 8.73 -10.65
CA ILE A 81 -15.55 9.33 -9.65
C ILE A 81 -15.88 8.29 -8.57
N ILE A 82 -15.74 8.69 -7.31
CA ILE A 82 -16.07 7.83 -6.17
C ILE A 82 -17.59 7.81 -6.02
N PRO A 83 -18.27 6.67 -6.20
CA PRO A 83 -19.71 6.63 -6.31
C PRO A 83 -20.40 7.02 -5.00
N GLY A 84 -21.39 7.90 -5.11
CA GLY A 84 -22.27 8.26 -4.00
C GLY A 84 -23.38 7.22 -3.80
N ALA A 85 -24.17 7.39 -2.75
CA ALA A 85 -25.30 6.53 -2.43
C ALA A 85 -26.63 7.03 -3.04
N GLY A 86 -26.61 8.04 -3.92
CA GLY A 86 -27.82 8.63 -4.50
C GLY A 86 -28.58 9.44 -3.47
N THR A 87 -29.74 8.95 -3.05
CA THR A 87 -30.56 9.58 -2.00
C THR A 87 -30.69 8.64 -0.82
N THR A 88 -30.15 9.06 0.33
CA THR A 88 -30.22 8.28 1.56
C THR A 88 -30.13 9.20 2.78
N ASP A 89 -30.88 8.88 3.83
CA ASP A 89 -30.75 9.52 5.14
C ASP A 89 -29.79 8.75 6.08
N LEU A 90 -29.10 7.74 5.55
CA LEU A 90 -28.15 6.93 6.30
C LEU A 90 -26.74 7.50 6.16
N THR A 91 -25.98 7.42 7.25
CA THR A 91 -24.58 7.81 7.24
C THR A 91 -23.76 6.91 6.31
N ARG A 92 -22.95 7.53 5.45
CA ARG A 92 -22.00 6.85 4.57
C ARG A 92 -20.58 7.23 4.93
N HIS A 93 -19.66 6.30 4.70
CA HIS A 93 -18.23 6.50 4.91
C HIS A 93 -17.52 6.19 3.61
N TYR A 94 -16.53 7.01 3.29
CA TYR A 94 -15.76 6.93 2.06
C TYR A 94 -14.28 7.08 2.37
N GLU A 95 -13.47 6.49 1.49
CA GLU A 95 -12.01 6.51 1.57
C GLU A 95 -11.44 6.70 0.18
N PHE A 96 -10.36 7.47 0.10
CA PHE A 96 -9.51 7.61 -1.08
C PHE A 96 -8.05 7.48 -0.66
N VAL A 97 -7.29 6.69 -1.41
CA VAL A 97 -5.85 6.46 -1.18
C VAL A 97 -5.08 7.17 -2.29
N ASP A 98 -4.22 8.10 -1.89
CA ASP A 98 -3.32 8.84 -2.75
C ASP A 98 -1.91 8.27 -2.62
N GLU A 99 -1.52 7.45 -3.60
CA GLU A 99 -0.22 6.77 -3.68
C GLU A 99 0.83 7.62 -4.41
N ASP A 100 0.39 8.57 -5.26
CA ASP A 100 1.24 9.42 -6.10
C ASP A 100 1.75 10.66 -5.34
N ILE A 101 2.44 10.43 -4.22
CA ILE A 101 2.94 11.48 -3.33
C ILE A 101 4.46 11.46 -3.16
N GLU A 102 5.03 12.65 -3.05
CA GLU A 102 6.44 12.82 -2.73
C GLU A 102 6.64 12.82 -1.21
N PRO A 103 7.75 12.22 -0.71
CA PRO A 103 8.10 12.30 0.69
C PRO A 103 8.43 13.74 1.10
N ASP A 104 8.37 14.02 2.40
CA ASP A 104 8.58 15.34 3.01
C ASP A 104 7.66 16.47 2.48
N THR A 105 6.65 16.13 1.68
CA THR A 105 5.75 17.11 1.07
C THR A 105 4.42 17.18 1.81
N THR A 106 4.00 18.41 2.14
CA THR A 106 2.63 18.68 2.65
C THR A 106 1.70 18.90 1.47
N TYR A 107 0.66 18.08 1.38
CA TYR A 107 -0.41 18.26 0.40
C TYR A 107 -1.67 18.79 1.07
N TRP A 108 -2.49 19.50 0.32
CA TRP A 108 -3.75 20.04 0.78
C TRP A 108 -4.88 19.39 0.00
N TYR A 109 -5.93 18.93 0.69
CA TYR A 109 -7.03 18.20 0.09
C TYR A 109 -8.38 18.81 0.41
N TYR A 110 -9.31 18.70 -0.54
CA TYR A 110 -10.74 18.87 -0.29
C TYR A 110 -11.56 17.92 -1.15
N ILE A 111 -12.81 17.68 -0.74
CA ILE A 111 -13.76 16.85 -1.49
C ILE A 111 -14.87 17.71 -2.09
N GLU A 112 -15.16 17.47 -3.36
CA GLU A 112 -16.36 17.96 -4.05
C GLU A 112 -17.37 16.84 -4.23
N SER A 113 -18.62 17.10 -3.89
CA SER A 113 -19.76 16.27 -4.27
C SER A 113 -20.23 16.63 -5.68
N ILE A 114 -20.68 15.63 -6.42
CA ILE A 114 -21.30 15.73 -7.73
C ILE A 114 -22.74 15.24 -7.57
N SER A 115 -23.73 16.05 -7.96
CA SER A 115 -25.13 15.64 -7.95
C SER A 115 -25.48 14.84 -9.22
N LEU A 116 -26.63 14.14 -9.19
CA LEU A 116 -27.21 13.47 -10.37
C LEU A 116 -27.56 14.45 -11.51
N THR A 117 -27.65 15.75 -11.22
CA THR A 117 -27.85 16.81 -12.23
C THR A 117 -26.53 17.40 -12.73
N GLY A 118 -25.39 16.95 -12.21
CA GLY A 118 -24.05 17.43 -12.57
C GLY A 118 -23.60 18.68 -11.79
N GLU A 119 -24.37 19.14 -10.80
CA GLU A 119 -23.93 20.22 -9.91
C GLU A 119 -22.75 19.75 -9.06
N ARG A 120 -21.71 20.59 -8.94
CA ARG A 120 -20.52 20.29 -8.15
C ARG A 120 -20.40 21.26 -6.99
N LYS A 121 -20.12 20.74 -5.80
CA LYS A 121 -20.06 21.53 -4.57
C LYS A 121 -18.98 20.99 -3.64
N ARG A 122 -18.11 21.87 -3.15
CA ARG A 122 -17.15 21.51 -2.10
C ARG A 122 -17.90 21.23 -0.79
N ILE A 123 -17.68 20.04 -0.23
CA ILE A 123 -18.36 19.57 0.99
C ILE A 123 -17.45 19.54 2.23
N THR A 124 -16.13 19.61 2.04
CA THR A 124 -15.17 19.70 3.14
C THR A 124 -14.41 21.03 3.14
N PRO A 125 -13.90 21.47 4.30
CA PRO A 125 -12.78 22.40 4.33
C PRO A 125 -11.56 21.83 3.60
N ILE A 126 -10.57 22.70 3.40
CA ILE A 126 -9.26 22.27 2.91
C ILE A 126 -8.48 21.74 4.12
N HIS A 127 -7.93 20.54 4.00
CA HIS A 127 -7.16 19.89 5.07
C HIS A 127 -5.73 19.60 4.61
N PRO A 128 -4.71 19.93 5.42
CA PRO A 128 -3.33 19.55 5.14
C PRO A 128 -3.11 18.07 5.51
N SER A 129 -2.31 17.36 4.71
CA SER A 129 -1.75 16.07 5.07
C SER A 129 -0.52 16.21 5.95
N LYS A 130 -0.13 15.12 6.61
CA LYS A 130 1.15 15.03 7.30
C LYS A 130 2.22 14.62 6.28
N PRO A 131 3.35 15.35 6.18
CA PRO A 131 4.50 14.90 5.39
C PRO A 131 4.89 13.49 5.75
N LYS A 132 5.13 12.66 4.73
CA LYS A 132 5.57 11.28 4.92
C LYS A 132 7.08 11.22 4.93
N PRO A 133 7.69 10.47 5.86
CA PRO A 133 9.14 10.40 5.94
C PRO A 133 9.72 9.73 4.69
N THR A 134 10.81 10.30 4.17
CA THR A 134 11.64 9.61 3.18
C THR A 134 12.22 8.36 3.83
N VAL A 135 11.97 7.18 3.27
CA VAL A 135 12.67 5.97 3.68
C VAL A 135 14.11 6.08 3.17
N PRO A 136 15.13 6.24 4.03
CA PRO A 136 16.51 6.29 3.56
C PRO A 136 16.86 4.95 2.91
N ALA A 137 17.55 5.00 1.76
CA ALA A 137 18.13 3.81 1.17
C ALA A 137 19.06 3.15 2.20
N ALA A 138 18.90 1.85 2.43
CA ALA A 138 19.82 1.10 3.27
C ALA A 138 21.24 1.19 2.66
N ASP A 139 22.21 1.62 3.46
CA ASP A 139 23.65 1.61 3.12
C ASP A 139 24.22 0.19 3.28
#